data_AF-A0A358KI76-F1
#
_entry.id   AF-A0A358KI76-F1
#
_cell.length_a   1.000
_cell.length_b   1.000
_cell.length_c   1.000
_cell.angle_alpha   90.00
_cell.angle_beta   90.00
_cell.angle_gamma   90.00
#
_symmetry.space_group_name_H-M   'P 1'
#
loop_
_entity.id
_entity.type
_entity.pdbx_description
1 polymer ?
#
loop_
_entity_poly.entity_id
_entity_poly.type
_entity_poly.pdbx_seq_one_letter_code
_entity_poly.pdbx_strand_id
1 'polypeptide(L)'
;DKNHKQEVMYPKGKVTPSGISDRLLSDYPNMFGDMSAGSGQNALIRDEAHAVDFIKRHQDKLIYGSDCNDLIGRGPSCIGARTIGIIRRLIPERKIQDKLFSGNARRIIRIPK
;
A
#
# COMPACT_ATOMS: atom_id res chain seq x y z
N ASP A 1 -4.18 4.50 14.17
CA ASP A 1 -3.33 3.68 15.08
C ASP A 1 -3.89 3.82 16.49
N LYS A 2 -3.83 2.80 17.35
CA LYS A 2 -4.58 2.71 18.62
C LYS A 2 -4.38 3.94 19.52
N ASN A 3 -3.16 4.48 19.56
CA ASN A 3 -2.79 5.60 20.42
C ASN A 3 -2.62 6.92 19.63
N HIS A 4 -3.06 6.95 18.36
CA HIS A 4 -2.89 8.12 17.50
C HIS A 4 -3.89 9.20 17.83
N LYS A 5 -3.41 10.44 17.88
CA LYS A 5 -4.20 11.66 18.05
C LYS A 5 -4.62 12.19 16.68
N GLN A 6 -5.92 12.22 16.42
CA GLN A 6 -6.49 12.44 15.08
C GLN A 6 -6.19 13.84 14.50
N GLU A 7 -5.83 14.81 15.34
CA GLU A 7 -5.41 16.16 14.96
C GLU A 7 -4.18 16.14 14.04
N VAL A 8 -3.36 15.10 14.14
CA VAL A 8 -2.31 14.81 13.17
C VAL A 8 -2.90 13.93 12.07
N MET A 9 -3.03 14.44 10.85
CA MET A 9 -3.70 13.73 9.75
C MET A 9 -3.17 12.31 9.52
N TYR A 10 -1.85 12.11 9.55
CA TYR A 10 -1.23 10.80 9.39
C TYR A 10 -0.28 10.46 10.54
N PRO A 11 -0.34 9.22 11.08
CA PRO A 11 0.58 8.79 12.12
C PRO A 11 2.01 8.71 11.57
N LYS A 12 2.99 9.13 12.38
CA LYS A 12 4.41 9.20 11.99
C LYS A 12 5.29 8.11 12.62
N GLY A 13 4.81 7.47 13.68
CA GLY A 13 5.58 6.46 14.42
C GLY A 13 5.41 5.05 13.86
N LYS A 14 5.95 4.07 14.59
CA LYS A 14 5.74 2.64 14.32
C LYS A 14 4.27 2.26 14.38
N VAL A 15 3.92 1.18 13.69
CA VAL A 15 2.57 0.64 13.69
C VAL A 15 2.34 -0.16 14.97
N THR A 16 1.27 0.14 15.72
CA THR A 16 0.88 -0.71 16.85
C THR A 16 0.39 -2.08 16.33
N PRO A 17 0.89 -3.21 16.86
CA PRO A 17 0.44 -4.55 16.46
C PRO A 17 -1.07 -4.77 16.62
N SER A 18 -1.58 -5.79 15.93
CA SER A 18 -2.99 -6.19 15.96
C SER A 18 -3.97 -5.14 15.40
N GLY A 19 -3.55 -4.43 14.34
CA GLY A 19 -4.38 -3.45 13.66
C GLY A 19 -5.59 -4.06 12.95
N ILE A 20 -6.71 -3.34 12.93
CA ILE A 20 -7.97 -3.84 12.34
C ILE A 20 -7.84 -4.19 10.85
N SER A 21 -7.01 -3.47 10.09
CA SER A 21 -6.76 -3.75 8.66
C SER A 21 -6.14 -5.13 8.44
N ASP A 22 -5.22 -5.55 9.31
CA ASP A 22 -4.57 -6.88 9.24
C ASP A 22 -5.59 -7.99 9.47
N ARG A 23 -6.50 -7.80 10.45
CA ARG A 23 -7.62 -8.71 10.71
C ARG A 23 -8.61 -8.75 9.56
N LEU A 24 -9.07 -7.59 9.07
CA LEU A 24 -10.07 -7.52 8.00
C LEU A 24 -9.57 -8.17 6.70
N LEU A 25 -8.31 -7.96 6.34
CA LEU A 25 -7.71 -8.60 5.17
C LEU A 25 -7.48 -10.11 5.38
N SER A 26 -7.31 -10.59 6.61
CA SER A 26 -7.21 -12.02 6.90
C SER A 26 -8.58 -12.71 6.85
N ASP A 27 -9.55 -12.17 7.58
CA ASP A 27 -10.80 -12.86 7.90
C ASP A 27 -11.81 -12.87 6.74
N TYR A 28 -11.76 -11.86 5.87
CA TYR A 28 -12.76 -11.68 4.82
C TYR A 28 -12.16 -11.91 3.43
N PRO A 29 -12.58 -12.97 2.69
CA PRO A 29 -12.01 -13.29 1.37
C PRO A 29 -12.28 -12.22 0.31
N ASN A 30 -13.31 -11.40 0.50
CA ASN A 30 -13.75 -10.31 -0.37
C ASN A 30 -13.31 -8.92 0.12
N MET A 31 -12.44 -8.83 1.13
CA MET A 31 -11.82 -7.57 1.55
C MET A 31 -10.53 -7.35 0.77
N PHE A 32 -10.33 -6.13 0.29
CA PHE A 32 -9.14 -5.70 -0.44
C PHE A 32 -8.64 -4.37 0.10
N GLY A 33 -7.36 -4.09 -0.06
CA GLY A 33 -6.74 -2.83 0.35
C GLY A 33 -6.09 -2.14 -0.84
N ASP A 34 -6.41 -0.87 -1.07
CA ASP A 34 -5.67 -0.03 -1.99
C ASP A 34 -4.57 0.74 -1.25
N MET A 35 -3.41 0.85 -1.88
CA MET A 35 -2.30 1.69 -1.45
C MET A 35 -2.23 2.86 -2.41
N SER A 36 -2.80 3.99 -2.00
CA SER A 36 -2.98 5.17 -2.82
C SER A 36 -2.64 6.46 -2.09
N ALA A 37 -2.46 7.55 -2.85
CA ALA A 37 -2.24 8.89 -2.33
C ALA A 37 -1.08 9.02 -1.31
N GLY A 38 -1.12 10.10 -0.54
CA GLY A 38 -0.22 10.34 0.59
C GLY A 38 -0.41 9.36 1.75
N SER A 39 -1.63 8.86 1.95
CA SER A 39 -1.97 7.92 3.03
C SER A 39 -1.28 6.57 2.83
N GLY A 40 -1.37 5.99 1.63
CA GLY A 40 -0.70 4.75 1.26
C GLY A 40 0.81 4.89 1.28
N GLN A 41 1.36 5.99 0.74
CA GLN A 41 2.80 6.26 0.84
C GLN A 41 3.26 6.33 2.31
N ASN A 42 2.51 7.03 3.17
CA ASN A 42 2.82 7.11 4.60
C ASN A 42 2.74 5.75 5.29
N ALA A 43 1.75 4.92 4.96
CA ALA A 43 1.61 3.58 5.51
C ALA A 43 2.82 2.68 5.20
N LEU A 44 3.50 2.91 4.08
CA LEU A 44 4.72 2.18 3.69
C LEU A 44 5.96 2.67 4.44
N ILE A 45 6.14 3.98 4.57
CA ILE A 45 7.42 4.56 5.04
C ILE A 45 7.47 4.82 6.54
N ARG A 46 6.33 4.95 7.23
CA ARG A 46 6.33 5.24 8.68
C ARG A 46 6.87 4.09 9.52
N ASP A 47 6.79 2.87 8.98
CA ASP A 47 7.29 1.63 9.58
C ASP A 47 7.58 0.60 8.49
N GLU A 48 8.76 0.69 7.87
CA GLU A 48 9.11 -0.12 6.70
C GLU A 48 9.15 -1.62 6.99
N ALA A 49 9.61 -2.01 8.20
CA ALA A 49 9.63 -3.41 8.61
C ALA A 49 8.21 -3.98 8.70
N HIS A 50 7.29 -3.25 9.36
CA HIS A 50 5.88 -3.63 9.37
C HIS A 50 5.29 -3.67 7.96
N ALA A 51 5.59 -2.67 7.11
CA ALA A 51 5.07 -2.60 5.75
C ALA A 51 5.47 -3.82 4.91
N VAL A 52 6.73 -4.27 5.00
CA VAL A 52 7.21 -5.47 4.32
C VAL A 52 6.44 -6.71 4.77
N ASP A 53 6.30 -6.91 6.09
CA ASP A 53 5.61 -8.08 6.60
C ASP A 53 4.11 -8.05 6.27
N PHE A 54 3.48 -6.89 6.35
CA PHE A 54 2.07 -6.70 6.01
C PHE A 54 1.80 -7.00 4.53
N ILE A 55 2.66 -6.48 3.63
CA ILE A 55 2.55 -6.77 2.20
C ILE A 55 2.74 -8.26 1.94
N LYS A 56 3.74 -8.90 2.57
CA LYS A 56 4.00 -10.33 2.36
C LYS A 56 2.81 -11.20 2.77
N ARG A 57 2.17 -10.88 3.91
CA ARG A 57 0.96 -11.57 4.39
C ARG A 57 -0.25 -11.36 3.48
N HIS A 58 -0.45 -10.14 2.99
CA HIS A 58 -1.68 -9.74 2.28
C HIS A 58 -1.51 -9.51 0.77
N GLN A 59 -0.40 -9.94 0.18
CA GLN A 59 -0.01 -9.63 -1.20
C GLN A 59 -1.07 -9.95 -2.26
N ASP A 60 -1.99 -10.88 -2.00
CA ASP A 60 -3.07 -11.27 -2.92
C ASP A 60 -4.33 -10.40 -2.76
N LYS A 61 -4.33 -9.44 -1.84
CA LYS A 61 -5.46 -8.54 -1.58
C LYS A 61 -5.10 -7.06 -1.67
N LEU A 62 -3.84 -6.74 -1.95
CA LEU A 62 -3.34 -5.37 -2.03
C LEU A 62 -3.21 -4.89 -3.48
N ILE A 63 -3.67 -3.67 -3.74
CA ILE A 63 -3.59 -3.03 -5.06
C ILE A 63 -2.88 -1.69 -4.90
N TYR A 64 -2.00 -1.35 -5.83
CA TYR A 64 -1.44 -0.01 -5.92
C TYR A 64 -2.21 0.83 -6.95
N GLY A 65 -2.51 2.08 -6.59
CA GLY A 65 -3.00 3.13 -7.50
C GLY A 65 -2.45 4.47 -7.02
N SER A 66 -2.07 5.39 -7.93
CA SER A 66 -1.39 6.62 -7.48
C SER A 66 -2.31 7.56 -6.69
N ASP A 67 -3.60 7.61 -7.04
CA ASP A 67 -4.54 8.65 -6.61
C ASP A 67 -3.91 10.06 -6.69
N CYS A 68 -3.27 10.33 -7.82
CA CYS A 68 -2.63 11.60 -8.11
C CYS A 68 -2.66 11.92 -9.59
N ASN A 69 -2.85 13.20 -9.87
CA ASN A 69 -2.88 13.72 -11.23
C ASN A 69 -1.55 13.53 -11.97
N ASP A 70 -0.42 13.48 -11.22
CA ASP A 70 0.94 13.17 -11.68
C ASP A 70 1.23 13.60 -13.13
N LEU A 71 0.93 14.87 -13.47
CA LEU A 71 0.90 15.36 -14.86
C LEU A 71 2.18 15.07 -15.66
N ILE A 72 3.33 15.09 -14.97
CA ILE A 72 4.66 14.85 -15.56
C ILE A 72 5.14 13.40 -15.28
N GLY A 73 4.51 12.69 -14.33
CA GLY A 73 4.87 11.32 -13.97
C GLY A 73 6.27 11.15 -13.35
N ARG A 74 6.96 12.24 -13.01
CA ARG A 74 8.34 12.22 -12.48
C ARG A 74 8.63 13.40 -11.55
N GLY A 75 9.75 13.30 -10.82
CA GLY A 75 10.23 14.36 -9.94
C GLY A 75 9.54 14.41 -8.57
N PRO A 76 9.90 15.40 -7.74
CA PRO A 76 9.48 15.50 -6.34
C PRO A 76 8.00 15.85 -6.15
N SER A 77 7.29 16.27 -7.19
CA SER A 77 5.83 16.45 -7.15
C SER A 77 5.05 15.17 -7.49
N CYS A 78 5.68 14.21 -8.17
CA CYS A 78 5.04 12.96 -8.58
C CYS A 78 5.02 11.96 -7.42
N ILE A 79 3.89 11.83 -6.73
CA ILE A 79 3.79 10.84 -5.65
C ILE A 79 3.81 9.42 -6.22
N GLY A 80 3.24 9.22 -7.41
CA GLY A 80 3.14 7.90 -7.99
C GLY A 80 4.52 7.29 -8.25
N ALA A 81 5.43 8.05 -8.85
CA ALA A 81 6.80 7.61 -9.09
C ALA A 81 7.55 7.31 -7.78
N ARG A 82 7.35 8.12 -6.74
CA ARG A 82 7.94 7.89 -5.43
C ARG A 82 7.42 6.61 -4.78
N THR A 83 6.09 6.44 -4.73
CA THR A 83 5.47 5.26 -4.11
C THR A 83 5.85 3.99 -4.85
N ILE A 84 5.91 4.00 -6.19
CA ILE A 84 6.44 2.88 -6.98
C ILE A 84 7.90 2.58 -6.60
N GLY A 85 8.75 3.61 -6.47
CA GLY A 85 10.14 3.45 -6.04
C GLY A 85 10.26 2.86 -4.63
N ILE A 86 9.40 3.29 -3.69
CA ILE A 86 9.32 2.76 -2.33
C ILE A 86 8.92 1.28 -2.37
N ILE A 87 7.83 0.91 -3.06
CA ILE A 87 7.38 -0.48 -3.16
C ILE A 87 8.49 -1.37 -3.75
N ARG A 88 9.17 -0.92 -4.80
CA ARG A 88 10.28 -1.68 -5.41
C ARG A 88 11.46 -1.90 -4.46
N ARG A 89 11.76 -0.91 -3.62
CA ARG A 89 12.84 -1.00 -2.62
C ARG A 89 12.46 -1.92 -1.46
N LEU A 90 11.23 -1.80 -0.95
CA LEU A 90 10.76 -2.59 0.19
C LEU A 90 10.49 -4.05 -0.19
N ILE A 91 10.01 -4.29 -1.41
CA ILE A 91 9.57 -5.60 -1.89
C ILE A 91 10.38 -5.96 -3.15
N PRO A 92 11.63 -6.45 -3.02
CA PRO A 92 12.45 -6.81 -4.18
C PRO A 92 11.88 -8.02 -4.95
N GLU A 93 11.01 -8.83 -4.34
CA GLU A 93 10.42 -10.00 -4.98
C GLU A 93 9.47 -9.60 -6.12
N ARG A 94 9.89 -9.80 -7.37
CA ARG A 94 9.14 -9.39 -8.55
C ARG A 94 7.73 -9.97 -8.61
N LYS A 95 7.54 -11.22 -8.17
CA LYS A 95 6.22 -11.87 -8.13
C LYS A 95 5.22 -11.13 -7.26
N ILE A 96 5.66 -10.53 -6.15
CA ILE A 96 4.79 -9.73 -5.28
C ILE A 96 4.51 -8.39 -5.96
N GLN A 97 5.54 -7.74 -6.51
CA GLN A 97 5.35 -6.48 -7.26
C GLN A 97 4.33 -6.62 -8.40
N ASP A 98 4.38 -7.71 -9.17
CA ASP A 98 3.45 -7.95 -10.27
C ASP A 98 1.99 -8.04 -9.77
N LYS A 99 1.76 -8.66 -8.60
CA LYS A 99 0.44 -8.68 -7.94
C LYS A 99 -0.02 -7.27 -7.57
N LEU A 100 0.83 -6.52 -6.87
CA LEU A 100 0.51 -5.18 -6.36
C LEU A 100 0.23 -4.18 -7.49
N PHE A 101 1.08 -4.15 -8.52
CA PHE A 101 1.02 -3.14 -9.57
C PHE A 101 -0.03 -3.42 -10.65
N SER A 102 -0.47 -4.66 -10.84
CA SER A 102 -1.48 -4.95 -11.86
C SER A 102 -2.27 -6.24 -11.66
N GLY A 103 -1.64 -7.31 -11.17
CA GLY A 103 -2.23 -8.65 -11.13
C GLY A 103 -3.52 -8.72 -10.30
N ASN A 104 -3.51 -8.12 -9.11
CA ASN A 104 -4.69 -8.09 -8.25
C ASN A 104 -5.79 -7.21 -8.84
N ALA A 105 -5.47 -6.02 -9.34
CA ALA A 105 -6.45 -5.14 -9.98
C ALA A 105 -7.15 -5.83 -11.15
N ARG A 106 -6.39 -6.50 -12.04
CA ARG A 106 -6.95 -7.25 -13.17
C ARG A 106 -7.88 -8.36 -12.71
N ARG A 107 -7.51 -9.13 -11.68
CA ARG A 107 -8.31 -10.23 -11.15
C ARG A 107 -9.59 -9.75 -10.45
N ILE A 108 -9.49 -8.68 -9.65
CA ILE A 108 -10.58 -8.20 -8.78
C ILE A 108 -11.57 -7.35 -9.58
N ILE A 109 -11.06 -6.40 -10.38
CA ILE A 109 -11.87 -5.45 -11.16
C ILE A 109 -12.30 -6.06 -12.51
N ARG A 110 -11.72 -7.22 -12.89
CA ARG A 110 -11.99 -7.92 -14.15
C ARG A 110 -11.64 -7.09 -15.39
N ILE A 111 -10.50 -6.40 -15.34
CA ILE A 111 -9.96 -5.68 -16.50
C ILE A 111 -9.61 -6.71 -17.58
N PRO A 112 -10.16 -6.59 -18.81
CA PRO A 112 -9.85 -7.49 -19.91
C PRO A 112 -8.34 -7.59 -20.17
N LYS A 113 -7.93 -8.71 -20.77
CA LYS A 113 -6.56 -8.87 -21.25
C LYS A 113 -6.29 -7.92 -22.39
#